data_AF-A0A183B2Z5-F1
#
_entry.id   AF-A0A183B2Z5-F1
#
_cell.length_a   1.000
_cell.length_b   1.000
_cell.length_c   1.000
_cell.angle_alpha   90.00
_cell.angle_beta   90.00
_cell.angle_gamma   90.00
#
_symmetry.space_group_name_H-M   'P 1'
#
loop_
_entity.id
_entity.type
_entity.pdbx_description
1 polymer ?
#
loop_
_entity_poly.entity_id
_entity_poly.type
_entity_poly.pdbx_seq_one_letter_code
_entity_poly.pdbx_strand_id
1 'polypeptide(L)'
;MQTADICPLVMVILRVKSDMSKAFKKISGLKDVMPTEYGGHGGPVQSAIDSWSAEFKEFYSNGYPLASIQVDETKRPASARNYMKEYKDAEPTMMGNAGTFVKLDPGD
;
A
#
# COMPACT_ATOMS: atom_id res chain seq x y z
N MET A 1 -12.39 -19.79 24.02
CA MET A 1 -11.86 -18.47 23.63
C MET A 1 -10.41 -18.67 23.24
N GLN A 2 -10.14 -18.78 21.94
CA GLN A 2 -8.78 -19.00 21.43
C GLN A 2 -8.32 -17.65 20.87
N THR A 3 -7.37 -17.04 21.57
CA THR A 3 -6.76 -15.78 21.18
C THR A 3 -6.05 -15.98 19.85
N ALA A 4 -6.51 -15.29 18.81
CA ALA A 4 -5.83 -15.25 17.53
C ALA A 4 -4.49 -14.54 17.73
N ASP A 5 -3.40 -15.27 17.54
CA ASP A 5 -2.04 -14.73 17.49
C ASP A 5 -1.96 -13.71 16.36
N ILE A 6 -1.93 -12.44 16.72
CA ILE A 6 -1.65 -11.32 15.81
C ILE A 6 -0.13 -11.38 15.54
N CYS A 7 0.26 -12.18 14.55
CA CYS A 7 1.64 -12.20 14.06
C CYS A 7 1.97 -10.83 13.45
N PRO A 8 3.08 -10.19 13.86
CA PRO A 8 3.52 -8.94 13.27
C PRO A 8 3.74 -9.14 11.76
N LEU A 9 3.25 -8.20 10.95
CA LEU A 9 3.40 -8.18 9.49
C LEU A 9 4.87 -7.94 9.12
N VAL A 10 5.73 -8.92 9.36
CA VAL A 10 7.08 -8.96 8.84
C VAL A 10 6.96 -9.39 7.38
N MET A 11 7.25 -8.47 6.45
CA MET A 11 7.25 -8.78 5.03
C MET A 11 8.44 -9.70 4.72
N VAL A 12 8.19 -11.00 4.59
CA VAL A 12 9.20 -12.00 4.25
C VAL A 12 9.13 -12.34 2.77
N ILE A 13 10.11 -11.89 2.00
CA ILE A 13 10.24 -12.24 0.57
C ILE A 13 10.88 -13.62 0.45
N LEU A 14 10.14 -14.59 -0.10
CA LEU A 14 10.64 -15.94 -0.38
C LEU A 14 10.95 -16.09 -1.87
N ARG A 15 12.21 -16.34 -2.21
CA ARG A 15 12.62 -16.60 -3.59
C ARG A 15 12.45 -18.07 -3.91
N VAL A 16 11.36 -18.38 -4.61
CA VAL A 16 10.92 -19.76 -4.87
C VAL A 16 11.59 -20.38 -6.11
N LYS A 17 12.17 -19.54 -7.01
CA LYS A 17 12.78 -19.95 -8.30
C LYS A 17 11.88 -20.92 -9.07
N SER A 18 12.12 -22.22 -8.95
CA SER A 18 11.43 -23.31 -9.65
C SER A 18 10.59 -24.20 -8.73
N ASP A 19 10.77 -24.14 -7.40
CA ASP A 19 10.21 -25.13 -6.46
C ASP A 19 9.14 -24.52 -5.54
N MET A 20 7.90 -24.46 -6.01
CA MET A 20 6.74 -23.95 -5.24
C MET A 20 6.50 -24.70 -3.91
N SER A 21 7.05 -25.89 -3.75
CA SER A 21 7.03 -26.65 -2.50
C SER A 21 7.64 -25.91 -1.30
N LYS A 22 8.58 -24.98 -1.53
CA LYS A 22 9.16 -24.15 -0.45
C LYS A 22 8.15 -23.14 0.10
N ALA A 23 7.25 -22.65 -0.75
CA ALA A 23 6.18 -21.74 -0.36
C ALA A 23 5.10 -22.49 0.43
N PHE A 24 4.67 -23.66 -0.05
CA PHE A 24 3.65 -24.49 0.62
C PHE A 24 4.06 -24.98 2.02
N LYS A 25 5.37 -25.22 2.24
CA LYS A 25 5.89 -25.58 3.57
C LYS A 25 5.89 -24.42 4.56
N LYS A 26 5.99 -23.18 4.07
CA LYS A 26 6.12 -21.99 4.92
C LYS A 26 4.78 -21.35 5.24
N ILE A 27 3.79 -21.51 4.37
CA ILE A 27 2.43 -20.99 4.57
C ILE A 27 1.46 -22.18 4.52
N SER A 28 0.98 -22.60 5.69
CA SER A 28 -0.10 -23.58 5.80
C SER A 28 -1.37 -23.03 5.13
N GLY A 29 -1.99 -23.82 4.26
CA GLY A 29 -3.21 -23.45 3.52
C GLY A 29 -2.97 -22.76 2.17
N LEU A 30 -1.73 -22.36 1.83
CA LEU A 30 -1.44 -21.75 0.53
C LEU A 30 -1.73 -22.70 -0.65
N LYS A 31 -1.58 -24.00 -0.42
CA LYS A 31 -1.80 -25.02 -1.44
C LYS A 31 -3.27 -25.13 -1.85
N ASP A 32 -4.20 -24.84 -0.93
CA ASP A 32 -5.63 -24.98 -1.20
C ASP A 32 -6.18 -23.77 -1.98
N VAL A 33 -5.57 -22.60 -1.80
CA VAL A 33 -5.94 -21.36 -2.49
C VAL A 33 -5.29 -21.26 -3.88
N MET A 34 -4.10 -21.85 -4.06
CA MET A 34 -3.40 -21.75 -5.34
C MET A 34 -4.11 -22.48 -6.47
N PRO A 35 -4.12 -21.91 -7.69
CA PRO A 35 -4.58 -22.61 -8.88
C PRO A 35 -3.76 -23.86 -9.22
N THR A 36 -4.38 -24.77 -9.96
CA THR A 36 -3.79 -26.06 -10.37
C THR A 36 -2.49 -25.92 -11.16
N GLU A 37 -2.37 -24.87 -11.97
CA GLU A 37 -1.23 -24.54 -12.83
C GLU A 37 0.04 -24.25 -12.02
N TYR A 38 -0.12 -23.88 -10.76
CA TYR A 38 0.97 -23.60 -9.84
C TYR A 38 1.13 -24.67 -8.75
N GLY A 39 0.48 -25.83 -8.92
CA GLY A 39 0.58 -26.96 -8.00
C GLY A 39 -0.34 -26.89 -6.78
N GLY A 40 -1.38 -26.03 -6.82
CA GLY A 40 -2.41 -25.98 -5.81
C GLY A 40 -3.67 -26.80 -6.14
N HIS A 41 -4.67 -26.72 -5.27
CA HIS A 41 -5.95 -27.42 -5.37
C HIS A 41 -7.14 -26.48 -5.70
N GLY A 42 -6.90 -25.18 -5.89
CA GLY A 42 -7.90 -24.13 -6.06
C GLY A 42 -8.55 -24.03 -7.46
N GLY A 43 -8.51 -25.09 -8.26
CA GLY A 43 -9.06 -25.10 -9.63
C GLY A 43 -8.19 -24.37 -10.67
N PRO A 44 -8.66 -24.27 -11.92
CA PRO A 44 -7.92 -23.61 -13.00
C PRO A 44 -7.96 -22.08 -12.89
N VAL A 45 -6.87 -21.41 -13.28
CA VAL A 45 -6.75 -19.94 -13.27
C VAL A 45 -7.88 -19.29 -14.06
N GLN A 46 -8.22 -19.85 -15.22
CA GLN A 46 -9.22 -19.25 -16.11
C GLN A 46 -10.59 -19.15 -15.43
N SER A 47 -11.01 -20.17 -14.68
CA SER A 47 -12.29 -20.14 -13.97
C SER A 47 -12.32 -19.06 -12.89
N ALA A 48 -11.19 -18.79 -12.23
CA ALA A 48 -11.09 -17.74 -11.23
C ALA A 48 -11.11 -16.34 -11.88
N ILE A 49 -10.49 -16.19 -13.06
CA ILE A 49 -10.56 -14.94 -13.82
C ILE A 49 -12.01 -14.68 -14.25
N ASP A 50 -12.69 -15.70 -14.76
CA ASP A 50 -14.05 -15.55 -15.28
C ASP A 50 -15.02 -15.15 -14.16
N SER A 51 -14.96 -15.82 -13.00
CA SER A 51 -15.80 -15.48 -11.84
C SER A 51 -15.52 -14.07 -11.33
N TRP A 52 -14.25 -13.72 -11.15
CA TRP A 52 -13.87 -12.42 -10.64
C TRP A 52 -14.18 -11.29 -11.61
N SER A 53 -14.08 -11.54 -12.93
CA SER A 53 -14.45 -10.57 -13.95
C SER A 53 -15.95 -10.25 -13.95
N ALA A 54 -16.80 -11.24 -13.64
CA ALA A 54 -18.24 -11.06 -13.51
C ALA A 54 -18.56 -10.22 -12.28
N GLU A 55 -18.00 -10.58 -11.12
CA GLU A 55 -18.15 -9.83 -9.86
C GLU A 55 -17.66 -8.39 -9.99
N PHE A 56 -16.49 -8.20 -10.62
CA PHE A 56 -15.93 -6.86 -10.85
C PHE A 56 -16.86 -6.01 -11.72
N LYS A 57 -17.37 -6.56 -12.82
CA LYS A 57 -18.33 -5.85 -13.69
C LYS A 57 -19.61 -5.50 -12.94
N GLU A 58 -20.14 -6.44 -12.15
CA GLU A 58 -21.32 -6.20 -11.33
C GLU A 58 -21.09 -5.08 -10.32
N PHE A 59 -19.95 -5.13 -9.60
CA PHE A 59 -19.59 -4.13 -8.61
C PHE A 59 -19.54 -2.71 -9.17
N TYR A 60 -18.92 -2.51 -10.34
CA TYR A 60 -18.86 -1.19 -10.99
C TYR A 60 -20.16 -0.81 -11.72
N SER A 61 -21.00 -1.78 -12.09
CA SER A 61 -22.32 -1.51 -12.67
C SER A 61 -23.30 -0.92 -11.65
N ASN A 62 -23.14 -1.25 -10.37
CA ASN A 62 -23.97 -0.76 -9.27
C ASN A 62 -23.65 0.71 -8.88
N GLY A 63 -22.77 1.39 -9.61
CA GLY A 63 -22.37 2.77 -9.38
C GLY A 63 -21.17 2.88 -8.44
N TYR A 64 -20.67 4.11 -8.24
CA TYR A 64 -19.49 4.35 -7.41
C TYR A 64 -19.81 4.15 -5.92
N PRO A 65 -19.24 3.15 -5.23
CA PRO A 65 -19.59 2.82 -3.84
C PRO A 65 -19.32 3.95 -2.85
N LEU A 66 -18.38 4.85 -3.20
CA LEU A 66 -18.00 5.99 -2.39
C LEU A 66 -18.67 7.30 -2.85
N ALA A 67 -19.75 7.20 -3.65
CA ALA A 67 -20.50 8.38 -4.09
C ALA A 67 -21.00 9.23 -2.91
N SER A 68 -21.29 8.61 -1.76
CA SER A 68 -21.71 9.30 -0.54
C SER A 68 -20.61 10.13 0.14
N ILE A 69 -19.33 9.81 -0.11
CA ILE A 69 -18.17 10.48 0.49
C ILE A 69 -17.54 11.47 -0.50
N GLN A 70 -18.12 11.61 -1.69
CA GLN A 70 -17.59 12.51 -2.71
C GLN A 70 -17.64 13.96 -2.23
N VAL A 71 -16.49 14.64 -2.34
CA VAL A 71 -16.37 16.04 -1.98
C VAL A 71 -17.06 16.89 -3.05
N ASP A 72 -17.92 17.79 -2.59
CA ASP A 72 -18.50 18.81 -3.45
C ASP A 72 -17.43 19.85 -3.82
N GLU A 73 -16.88 19.69 -5.03
CA GLU A 73 -15.83 20.56 -5.56
C GLU A 73 -16.29 22.02 -5.74
N THR A 74 -17.60 22.30 -5.72
CA THR A 74 -18.09 23.69 -5.73
C THR A 74 -17.86 24.41 -4.40
N LYS A 75 -17.73 23.64 -3.31
CA LYS A 75 -17.39 24.15 -1.97
C LYS A 75 -15.88 24.24 -1.75
N ARG A 76 -15.06 23.77 -2.70
CA ARG A 76 -13.60 23.88 -2.59
C ARG A 76 -13.19 25.36 -2.64
N PRO A 77 -12.54 25.89 -1.59
CA PRO A 77 -12.11 27.29 -1.60
C PRO A 77 -11.07 27.52 -2.70
N ALA A 78 -11.12 28.69 -3.34
CA ALA A 78 -10.23 29.05 -4.46
C ALA A 78 -8.74 28.97 -4.11
N SER A 79 -8.39 29.17 -2.82
CA SER A 79 -7.03 29.06 -2.29
C SER A 79 -6.43 27.65 -2.39
N ALA A 80 -7.28 26.61 -2.35
CA ALA A 80 -6.89 25.21 -2.47
C ALA A 80 -7.10 24.66 -3.89
N ARG A 81 -7.58 25.48 -4.83
CA ARG A 81 -7.86 25.04 -6.20
C ARG A 81 -6.60 24.87 -7.04
N ASN A 82 -5.56 25.63 -6.74
CA ASN A 82 -4.25 25.58 -7.40
C ASN A 82 -3.21 24.96 -6.47
N TYR A 83 -2.98 23.65 -6.60
CA TYR A 83 -1.91 22.93 -5.90
C TYR A 83 -0.52 23.23 -6.50
N MET A 84 -0.47 23.68 -7.75
CA MET A 84 0.76 24.16 -8.38
C MET A 84 0.94 25.64 -8.08
N LYS A 85 1.42 25.95 -6.87
CA LYS A 85 2.15 27.20 -6.66
C LYS A 85 3.61 26.88 -6.94
N GLU A 86 4.23 27.62 -7.85
CA GLU A 86 5.69 27.74 -7.85
C GLU A 86 6.05 28.32 -6.49
N TYR A 87 6.55 27.46 -5.60
CA TYR A 87 7.19 27.93 -4.39
C TYR A 87 8.41 28.71 -4.87
N LYS A 88 8.44 30.01 -4.57
CA LYS A 88 9.69 30.77 -4.69
C LYS A 88 10.72 30.03 -3.84
N ASP A 89 11.94 29.89 -4.35
CA ASP A 89 13.05 29.34 -3.57
C ASP A 89 13.06 29.99 -2.20
N ALA A 90 13.21 29.16 -1.16
CA ALA A 90 13.23 29.67 0.21
C ALA A 90 14.33 30.73 0.32
N GLU A 91 13.96 31.94 0.75
CA GLU A 91 14.93 33.00 1.03
C GLU A 91 16.00 32.44 1.97
N PRO A 92 17.30 32.54 1.65
CA PRO A 92 18.39 31.92 2.42
C PRO A 92 18.39 32.32 3.90
N THR A 93 17.77 33.45 4.23
CA THR A 93 17.59 34.00 5.57
C THR A 93 16.51 33.31 6.41
N MET A 94 15.60 32.52 5.82
CA MET A 94 14.57 31.79 6.58
C MET A 94 15.14 30.64 7.43
N MET A 95 16.28 30.06 7.04
CA MET A 95 16.95 28.98 7.78
C MET A 95 18.00 29.51 8.77
N GLY A 96 17.76 30.70 9.36
CA GLY A 96 18.62 31.31 10.36
C GLY A 96 20.01 31.72 9.83
N ASN A 97 20.61 32.75 10.44
CA ASN A 97 22.01 33.06 10.14
C ASN A 97 22.87 31.87 10.59
N ALA A 98 23.72 31.37 9.70
CA ALA A 98 24.79 30.43 10.05
C ALA A 98 25.64 31.07 11.17
N GLY A 99 25.40 30.63 12.41
CA GLY A 99 26.06 31.17 13.58
C GLY A 99 27.52 30.73 13.66
N THR A 100 28.37 31.58 14.21
CA THR A 100 29.74 31.24 14.56
C THR A 100 29.73 30.43 15.86
N PHE A 101 30.09 29.15 15.78
CA PHE A 101 30.26 28.30 16.96
C PHE A 101 31.63 28.57 17.59
N VAL A 102 31.65 28.96 18.86
CA VAL A 102 32.88 28.96 19.68
C VAL A 102 32.96 27.60 20.37
N LYS A 103 34.09 26.90 20.22
CA LYS A 103 34.35 25.67 20.98
C LYS A 103 34.61 26.07 22.42
N LEU A 104 33.81 25.54 23.35
CA LEU A 104 34.13 25.57 24.77
C LEU A 104 35.11 24.43 25.05
N ASP A 105 36.27 24.75 25.63
CA ASP A 105 37.22 23.74 26.08
C ASP A 105 36.63 22.96 27.27
N PRO A 106 36.86 21.64 27.38
CA PRO A 106 36.20 20.78 28.37
C PRO A 106 36.83 20.86 29.77
N GLY A 107 37.24 22.05 30.21
CA GLY A 107 38.02 22.27 31.42
C GLY A 107 37.42 23.21 32.47
N ASP A 108 36.21 23.74 32.26
CA ASP A 108 35.43 24.47 33.30
C ASP A 108 34.32 23.58 33.88
#